data_AF-A0A9P1C796-F1
#
_entry.id   AF-A0A9P1C796-F1
#
_cell.length_a   1.000
_cell.length_b   1.000
_cell.length_c   1.000
_cell.angle_alpha   90.00
_cell.angle_beta   90.00
_cell.angle_gamma   90.00
#
_symmetry.space_group_name_H-M   'P 1'
#
loop_
_entity.id
_entity.type
_entity.pdbx_description
1 polymer ?
#
loop_
_entity_poly.entity_id
_entity_poly.type
_entity_poly.pdbx_seq_one_letter_code
_entity_poly.pdbx_strand_id
1 'polypeptide(L)'
;MGHGLSTAEICTCWTVRNGHSASRQVSKEKGRWRPTLPHLVLHFDVNKTVVMVDTIQGIPTSDVLNGILAECAWGRAKPNGHGPPEKGWQLVEQMPSSVRPTQQPELMSYLEYLEQSLPGKAKEMKKKREQVWKKFTEPGEPGELLRPHYENMAAQLQMQGRMVGTGMVIAAFFDLVADLVKNGRSFSIVFRTFGSDLPAVQAEFNAFCAGEHPRYPDLCLDGSAEGKPDLRLTKENTGSWYRSADNCSIVWGTTTLEEDLHATKGVLDDFLKLPGNTGLLSSRGWDAVIKDLQTKTSKPSVLALRDYFPYWQKGGQHGPYGKLLPVDPADHRCHPIFFDDNITLDAEDTKIVDVRDKTGKALWPLYAQRYYISRAEPLLAVADDNYYIRKVEEIEHNFQRKRLARLRLRAATLTVSKMLREEAEAQKFDLPKRSGGYDPWAKSRVSISKIHFSSSIAAADEEEHALMVK
;
A
#
# COMPACT_ATOMS: atom_id res chain seq x y z
N MET A 1 -27.84 -1.92 35.28
CA MET A 1 -28.47 -0.85 34.48
C MET A 1 -27.40 -0.26 33.57
N GLY A 2 -27.29 -0.80 32.37
CA GLY A 2 -26.35 -0.33 31.35
C GLY A 2 -27.08 -0.39 30.03
N HIS A 3 -27.43 0.78 29.49
CA HIS A 3 -28.16 0.89 28.24
C HIS A 3 -27.21 0.49 27.09
N GLY A 4 -27.45 -0.70 26.53
CA GLY A 4 -26.97 -1.05 25.20
C GLY A 4 -27.72 -0.21 24.17
N LEU A 5 -26.98 0.52 23.33
CA LEU A 5 -27.54 1.16 22.16
C LEU A 5 -27.76 0.08 21.10
N SER A 6 -29.00 0.00 20.59
CA SER A 6 -29.41 -0.96 19.57
C SER A 6 -28.77 -0.66 18.21
N THR A 7 -28.50 -1.71 17.44
CA THR A 7 -27.92 -1.76 16.08
C THR A 7 -28.58 -0.89 15.01
N ALA A 8 -29.72 -0.26 15.29
CA ALA A 8 -30.43 0.62 14.35
C ALA A 8 -29.75 1.98 14.11
N GLU A 9 -28.86 2.45 14.98
CA GLU A 9 -28.17 3.76 14.82
C GLU A 9 -26.92 3.70 13.91
N ILE A 10 -26.51 2.51 13.48
CA ILE A 10 -25.31 2.29 12.64
C ILE A 10 -25.60 2.62 11.15
N CYS A 11 -26.87 2.68 10.75
CA CYS A 11 -27.26 2.68 9.34
C CYS A 11 -27.26 4.06 8.63
N THR A 12 -27.11 5.17 9.36
CA THR A 12 -27.28 6.53 8.78
C THR A 12 -25.98 7.23 8.33
N CYS A 13 -24.80 6.63 8.52
CA CYS A 13 -23.52 7.31 8.22
C CYS A 13 -23.13 7.29 6.74
N TRP A 14 -23.66 6.36 5.94
CA TRP A 14 -23.29 6.22 4.52
C TRP A 14 -24.08 7.13 3.56
N THR A 15 -25.32 7.48 3.90
CA THR A 15 -26.27 8.14 2.98
C THR A 15 -26.23 9.67 2.99
N VAL A 16 -25.68 10.34 4.02
CA VAL A 16 -25.78 11.82 4.15
C VAL A 16 -24.69 12.58 3.36
N ARG A 17 -23.74 11.91 2.69
CA ARG A 17 -22.66 12.60 1.94
C ARG A 17 -22.76 12.54 0.42
N ASN A 18 -23.84 11.98 -0.13
CA ASN A 18 -23.97 11.71 -1.57
C ASN A 18 -24.93 12.66 -2.29
N GLY A 19 -24.77 13.97 -2.10
CA GLY A 19 -25.49 14.99 -2.86
C GLY A 19 -24.62 16.21 -3.13
N HIS A 20 -24.16 16.34 -4.38
CA HIS A 20 -23.68 17.58 -5.03
C HIS A 20 -23.14 18.69 -4.09
N SER A 21 -21.92 18.51 -3.57
CA SER A 21 -21.08 19.60 -3.07
C SER A 21 -19.70 19.01 -2.71
N ALA A 22 -18.67 19.45 -3.41
CA ALA A 22 -17.28 19.10 -3.13
C ALA A 22 -16.71 19.87 -1.90
N SER A 23 -17.53 20.32 -0.95
CA SER A 23 -17.11 21.39 -0.02
C SER A 23 -17.36 21.18 1.47
N ARG A 24 -17.53 19.95 1.99
CA ARG A 24 -17.57 19.76 3.46
C ARG A 24 -16.64 18.64 3.96
N GLN A 25 -15.38 19.02 4.23
CA GLN A 25 -14.36 18.19 4.89
C GLN A 25 -14.45 18.22 6.43
N VAL A 26 -15.66 18.34 6.99
CA VAL A 26 -15.84 18.47 8.44
C VAL A 26 -17.03 17.66 8.92
N SER A 27 -16.81 16.80 9.92
CA SER A 27 -17.90 16.21 10.71
C SER A 27 -18.06 16.97 12.02
N LYS A 28 -19.31 17.13 12.45
CA LYS A 28 -19.67 17.78 13.72
C LYS A 28 -20.06 16.69 14.72
N GLU A 29 -19.11 16.25 15.54
CA GLU A 29 -19.37 15.34 16.65
C GLU A 29 -19.26 16.10 17.97
N LYS A 30 -20.31 16.04 18.81
CA LYS A 30 -20.34 16.64 20.15
C LYS A 30 -19.92 18.12 20.18
N GLY A 31 -20.32 18.90 19.17
CA GLY A 31 -20.03 20.33 19.10
C GLY A 31 -18.60 20.70 18.70
N ARG A 32 -17.71 19.74 18.42
CA ARG A 32 -16.37 19.97 17.88
C ARG A 32 -16.31 19.59 16.41
N TRP A 33 -15.71 20.46 15.62
CA TRP A 33 -15.39 20.24 14.21
C TRP A 33 -14.17 19.34 14.10
N ARG A 34 -14.30 18.15 13.50
CA ARG A 34 -13.16 17.28 13.20
C ARG A 34 -12.93 17.25 11.68
N PRO A 35 -11.68 17.41 11.21
CA PRO A 35 -11.36 17.16 9.81
C PRO A 35 -11.78 15.73 9.45
N THR A 36 -12.52 15.57 8.36
CA THR A 36 -12.84 14.22 7.86
C THR A 36 -11.57 13.54 7.36
N LEU A 37 -11.34 12.29 7.75
CA LEU A 37 -10.20 11.53 7.25
C LEU A 37 -10.28 11.36 5.72
N PRO A 38 -9.14 11.40 4.98
CA PRO A 38 -9.10 11.23 3.52
C PRO A 38 -9.64 9.85 3.10
N HIS A 39 -10.27 9.67 1.95
CA HIS A 39 -10.59 8.33 1.44
C HIS A 39 -9.32 7.44 1.39
N LEU A 40 -9.37 6.22 1.95
CA LEU A 40 -8.22 5.30 1.90
C LEU A 40 -8.21 4.50 0.61
N VAL A 41 -7.04 4.32 0.00
CA VAL A 41 -6.87 3.38 -1.12
C VAL A 41 -5.79 2.38 -0.74
N LEU A 42 -6.20 1.20 -0.32
CA LEU A 42 -5.30 0.19 0.22
C LEU A 42 -4.91 -0.78 -0.89
N HIS A 43 -3.66 -0.72 -1.31
CA HIS A 43 -3.05 -1.68 -2.21
C HIS A 43 -2.43 -2.81 -1.41
N PHE A 44 -2.78 -4.05 -1.74
CA PHE A 44 -2.19 -5.24 -1.13
C PHE A 44 -1.56 -6.08 -2.22
N ASP A 45 -0.28 -6.39 -2.10
CA ASP A 45 0.22 -7.60 -2.73
C ASP A 45 -0.56 -8.82 -2.22
N VAL A 46 -0.66 -9.86 -3.04
CA VAL A 46 -1.33 -11.09 -2.66
C VAL A 46 -0.41 -12.00 -1.86
N ASN A 47 0.68 -12.45 -2.46
CA ASN A 47 1.51 -13.54 -1.92
C ASN A 47 2.30 -13.09 -0.70
N LYS A 48 2.31 -13.92 0.35
CA LYS A 48 2.93 -13.63 1.66
C LYS A 48 2.51 -12.30 2.29
N THR A 49 1.49 -11.65 1.76
CA THR A 49 0.96 -10.39 2.26
C THR A 49 -0.44 -10.64 2.81
N VAL A 50 -1.40 -10.97 1.96
CA VAL A 50 -2.74 -11.41 2.40
C VAL A 50 -2.96 -12.90 2.24
N VAL A 51 -2.19 -13.58 1.39
CA VAL A 51 -2.28 -15.02 1.15
C VAL A 51 -1.03 -15.74 1.61
N MET A 52 -1.21 -16.77 2.46
CA MET A 52 -0.11 -17.59 3.03
C MET A 52 -0.07 -19.02 2.45
N VAL A 53 -0.76 -19.23 1.32
CA VAL A 53 -0.83 -20.51 0.60
C VAL A 53 -0.63 -20.25 -0.89
N ASP A 54 0.35 -20.89 -1.51
CA ASP A 54 0.56 -20.78 -2.95
C ASP A 54 -0.05 -22.02 -3.64
N THR A 55 -1.33 -21.91 -3.98
CA THR A 55 -2.08 -22.99 -4.65
C THR A 55 -1.64 -23.17 -6.11
N ILE A 56 -0.95 -22.20 -6.71
CA ILE A 56 -0.58 -22.22 -8.14
C ILE A 56 0.76 -22.90 -8.36
N GLN A 57 1.72 -22.69 -7.46
CA GLN A 57 3.00 -23.43 -7.47
C GLN A 57 2.87 -24.82 -6.82
N GLY A 58 1.70 -25.15 -6.28
CA GLY A 58 1.47 -26.41 -5.55
C GLY A 58 2.31 -26.51 -4.29
N ILE A 59 2.70 -25.36 -3.71
CA ILE A 59 3.52 -25.30 -2.50
C ILE A 59 2.55 -25.43 -1.31
N PRO A 60 2.66 -26.51 -0.51
CA PRO A 60 1.81 -26.67 0.66
C PRO A 60 2.00 -25.51 1.65
N THR A 61 0.96 -25.17 2.42
CA THR A 61 1.04 -24.18 3.52
C THR A 61 2.23 -24.44 4.45
N SER A 62 2.61 -25.71 4.64
CA SER A 62 3.77 -26.10 5.45
C SER A 62 5.09 -25.51 4.96
N ASP A 63 5.28 -25.42 3.65
CA ASP A 63 6.48 -24.87 3.06
C ASP A 63 6.52 -23.34 3.31
N VAL A 64 5.41 -22.63 3.07
CA VAL A 64 5.35 -21.18 3.27
C VAL A 64 5.69 -20.80 4.71
N LEU A 65 5.11 -21.51 5.69
CA LEU A 65 5.38 -21.28 7.11
C LEU A 65 6.85 -21.55 7.49
N ASN A 66 7.43 -22.64 6.98
CA ASN A 66 8.85 -22.92 7.17
C ASN A 66 9.74 -21.83 6.55
N GLY A 67 9.38 -21.33 5.37
CA GLY A 67 10.08 -20.22 4.72
C GLY A 67 10.01 -18.93 5.53
N ILE A 68 8.85 -18.59 6.10
CA ILE A 68 8.69 -17.43 6.99
C ILE A 68 9.57 -17.57 8.23
N LEU A 69 9.55 -18.74 8.88
CA LEU A 69 10.37 -18.98 10.07
C LEU A 69 11.86 -18.99 9.75
N ALA A 70 12.28 -19.55 8.62
CA ALA A 70 13.67 -19.50 8.18
C ALA A 70 14.16 -18.07 7.92
N GLU A 71 13.29 -17.18 7.44
CA GLU A 71 13.60 -15.76 7.27
C GLU A 71 13.69 -15.02 8.61
N CYS A 72 12.86 -15.41 9.58
CA CYS A 72 12.72 -14.74 10.87
C CYS A 72 13.56 -15.38 12.00
N ALA A 73 14.33 -16.43 11.71
CA ALA A 73 15.14 -17.14 12.69
C ALA A 73 16.58 -16.64 12.67
N TRP A 74 17.11 -16.22 13.81
CA TRP A 74 18.42 -15.57 13.91
C TRP A 74 19.44 -16.47 14.58
N GLY A 75 20.61 -16.62 13.94
CA GLY A 75 21.64 -17.55 14.36
C GLY A 75 23.00 -17.23 13.78
N ARG A 76 23.93 -18.18 13.93
CA ARG A 76 25.33 -18.04 13.49
C ARG A 76 25.78 -19.25 12.68
N ALA A 77 26.69 -19.02 11.74
CA ALA A 77 27.43 -20.11 11.12
C ALA A 77 28.31 -20.82 12.17
N LYS A 78 28.33 -22.16 12.16
CA LYS A 78 29.15 -22.96 13.05
C LYS A 78 30.64 -22.84 12.67
N PRO A 79 31.57 -22.73 13.65
CA PRO A 79 33.00 -22.53 13.37
C PRO A 79 33.66 -23.61 12.50
N ASN A 80 33.14 -24.85 12.55
CA ASN A 80 33.70 -26.01 11.84
C ASN A 80 32.76 -26.50 10.72
N GLY A 81 32.18 -25.59 9.95
CA GLY A 81 31.18 -25.85 8.90
C GLY A 81 31.64 -26.66 7.68
N HIS A 82 32.49 -27.68 7.85
CA HIS A 82 32.89 -28.63 6.81
C HIS A 82 31.81 -29.68 6.50
N GLY A 83 30.62 -29.56 7.10
CA GLY A 83 29.45 -30.38 6.81
C GLY A 83 28.59 -29.79 5.68
N PRO A 84 27.52 -30.49 5.27
CA PRO A 84 26.63 -29.98 4.25
C PRO A 84 25.91 -28.70 4.76
N PRO A 85 25.57 -27.75 3.87
CA PRO A 85 25.09 -26.41 4.23
C PRO A 85 23.97 -26.44 5.26
N GLU A 86 23.03 -27.36 5.14
CA GLU A 86 21.90 -27.51 6.05
C GLU A 86 22.30 -27.65 7.53
N LYS A 87 23.51 -28.13 7.87
CA LYS A 87 23.96 -28.34 9.26
C LYS A 87 24.97 -27.31 9.76
N GLY A 88 25.40 -26.39 8.91
CA GLY A 88 26.44 -25.41 9.20
C GLY A 88 25.94 -24.13 9.89
N TRP A 89 24.66 -24.05 10.24
CA TRP A 89 24.05 -22.93 10.98
C TRP A 89 23.45 -23.41 12.31
N GLN A 90 23.42 -22.52 13.29
CA GLN A 90 22.83 -22.78 14.61
C GLN A 90 21.96 -21.60 15.04
N LEU A 91 20.72 -21.91 15.45
CA LEU A 91 19.79 -20.96 16.05
C LEU A 91 20.38 -20.39 17.35
N VAL A 92 20.32 -19.07 17.50
CA VAL A 92 20.72 -18.36 18.72
C VAL A 92 19.48 -17.80 19.41
N GLU A 93 18.59 -17.14 18.67
CA GLU A 93 17.35 -16.58 19.21
C GLU A 93 16.19 -17.56 19.02
N GLN A 94 15.60 -18.02 20.12
CA GLN A 94 14.45 -18.95 20.07
C GLN A 94 13.13 -18.24 19.75
N MET A 95 13.08 -16.92 19.86
CA MET A 95 11.91 -16.13 19.49
C MET A 95 12.08 -15.61 18.07
N PRO A 96 11.34 -16.12 17.06
CA PRO A 96 11.41 -15.60 15.70
C PRO A 96 11.01 -14.12 15.67
N SER A 97 11.71 -13.35 14.82
CA SER A 97 11.51 -11.92 14.66
C SER A 97 11.73 -11.52 13.21
N SER A 98 10.84 -10.69 12.68
CA SER A 98 11.00 -10.05 11.36
C SER A 98 12.20 -9.10 11.26
N VAL A 99 12.73 -8.66 12.41
CA VAL A 99 13.82 -7.69 12.49
C VAL A 99 15.04 -8.35 13.12
N ARG A 100 16.21 -8.11 12.52
CA ARG A 100 17.50 -8.55 13.06
C ARG A 100 17.70 -7.96 14.46
N PRO A 101 18.09 -8.77 15.45
CA PRO A 101 18.41 -8.29 16.79
C PRO A 101 19.49 -7.20 16.76
N THR A 102 19.18 -6.01 17.26
CA THR A 102 20.10 -4.85 17.21
C THR A 102 21.29 -5.02 18.15
N GLN A 103 21.14 -5.79 19.23
CA GLN A 103 22.21 -6.10 20.17
C GLN A 103 23.22 -7.14 19.64
N GLN A 104 22.86 -7.89 18.59
CA GLN A 104 23.73 -8.90 17.96
C GLN A 104 23.66 -8.78 16.43
N PRO A 105 24.21 -7.69 15.85
CA PRO A 105 24.11 -7.39 14.42
C PRO A 105 24.83 -8.42 13.52
N GLU A 106 25.73 -9.22 14.09
CA GLU A 106 26.44 -10.32 13.45
C GLU A 106 25.58 -11.57 13.21
N LEU A 107 24.42 -11.66 13.87
CA LEU A 107 23.48 -12.73 13.58
C LEU A 107 22.96 -12.61 12.16
N MET A 108 22.72 -13.76 11.55
CA MET A 108 22.15 -13.86 10.22
C MET A 108 20.95 -14.80 10.24
N SER A 109 19.99 -14.53 9.37
CA SER A 109 18.86 -15.44 9.20
C SER A 109 19.29 -16.75 8.56
N TYR A 110 18.48 -17.80 8.69
CA TYR A 110 18.78 -19.06 8.03
C TYR A 110 18.77 -18.89 6.50
N LEU A 111 17.87 -18.07 5.95
CA LEU A 111 17.86 -17.76 4.52
C LEU A 111 19.11 -17.00 4.07
N GLU A 112 19.55 -15.99 4.82
CA GLU A 112 20.81 -15.26 4.54
C GLU A 112 22.00 -16.23 4.54
N TYR A 113 22.03 -17.17 5.49
CA TYR A 113 23.06 -18.20 5.56
C TYR A 113 23.04 -19.15 4.35
N LEU A 114 21.86 -19.59 3.91
CA LEU A 114 21.72 -20.44 2.73
C LEU A 114 22.14 -19.70 1.44
N GLU A 115 21.87 -18.40 1.33
CA GLU A 115 22.32 -17.59 0.20
C GLU A 115 23.85 -17.50 0.13
N GLN A 116 24.53 -17.40 1.29
CA GLN A 116 26.00 -17.38 1.36
C GLN A 116 26.60 -18.77 1.11
N SER A 117 25.98 -19.82 1.65
CA SER A 117 26.51 -21.20 1.59
C SER A 117 26.20 -21.91 0.27
N LEU A 118 25.13 -21.51 -0.41
CA LEU A 118 24.71 -22.00 -1.72
C LEU A 118 24.55 -20.81 -2.69
N PRO A 119 25.65 -20.12 -3.04
CA PRO A 119 25.59 -18.90 -3.83
C PRO A 119 25.14 -19.17 -5.26
N GLY A 120 24.45 -18.18 -5.85
CA GLY A 120 24.03 -18.20 -7.25
C GLY A 120 22.54 -17.93 -7.44
N LYS A 121 22.24 -17.19 -8.52
CA LYS A 121 20.88 -16.83 -8.95
C LYS A 121 20.26 -17.83 -9.92
N ALA A 122 21.00 -18.87 -10.31
CA ALA A 122 20.48 -19.92 -11.19
C ALA A 122 19.26 -20.61 -10.57
N LYS A 123 18.27 -20.95 -11.40
CA LYS A 123 17.02 -21.60 -10.97
C LYS A 123 17.27 -22.86 -10.14
N GLU A 124 18.31 -23.62 -10.46
CA GLU A 124 18.74 -24.81 -9.74
C GLU A 124 19.21 -24.50 -8.31
N MET A 125 19.98 -23.44 -8.13
CA MET A 125 20.46 -23.02 -6.80
C MET A 125 19.32 -22.50 -5.93
N LYS A 126 18.38 -21.75 -6.53
CA LYS A 126 17.13 -21.36 -5.85
C LYS A 126 16.37 -22.59 -5.37
N LYS A 127 16.13 -23.57 -6.26
CA LYS A 127 15.46 -24.84 -5.89
C LYS A 127 16.17 -25.62 -4.79
N LYS A 128 17.51 -25.67 -4.81
CA LYS A 128 18.30 -26.32 -3.73
C LYS A 128 18.06 -25.64 -2.39
N ARG A 129 18.12 -24.31 -2.34
CA ARG A 129 17.83 -23.55 -1.10
C ARG A 129 16.40 -23.81 -0.62
N GLU A 130 15.43 -23.82 -1.53
CA GLU A 130 14.03 -24.15 -1.22
C GLU A 130 13.85 -25.54 -0.64
N GLN A 131 14.49 -26.56 -1.21
CA GLN A 131 14.40 -27.92 -0.67
C GLN A 131 14.92 -28.03 0.77
N VAL A 132 15.90 -27.22 1.14
CA VAL A 132 16.47 -27.18 2.49
C VAL A 132 15.54 -26.45 3.45
N TRP A 133 15.17 -25.20 3.17
CA TRP A 133 14.37 -24.44 4.12
C TRP A 133 12.93 -24.96 4.26
N LYS A 134 12.39 -25.72 3.29
CA LYS A 134 11.05 -26.32 3.40
C LYS A 134 10.88 -27.26 4.59
N LYS A 135 11.98 -27.79 5.14
CA LYS A 135 11.99 -28.69 6.30
C LYS A 135 12.54 -28.01 7.55
N PHE A 136 12.73 -26.70 7.53
CA PHE A 136 13.51 -25.98 8.54
C PHE A 136 13.13 -26.31 10.00
N THR A 137 11.85 -26.52 10.30
CA THR A 137 11.36 -26.85 11.65
C THR A 137 11.07 -28.34 11.88
N GLU A 138 11.48 -29.23 10.99
CA GLU A 138 11.32 -30.68 11.19
C GLU A 138 12.35 -31.23 12.20
N PRO A 139 12.10 -32.39 12.84
CA PRO A 139 13.03 -32.98 13.79
C PRO A 139 14.43 -33.20 13.19
N GLY A 140 15.47 -32.73 13.88
CA GLY A 140 16.86 -32.80 13.45
C GLY A 140 17.32 -31.69 12.52
N GLU A 141 16.43 -30.77 12.12
CA GLU A 141 16.75 -29.61 11.27
C GLU A 141 17.10 -28.37 12.12
N PRO A 142 17.79 -27.36 11.55
CA PRO A 142 18.35 -26.25 12.35
C PRO A 142 17.32 -25.39 13.10
N GLY A 143 16.07 -25.40 12.64
CA GLY A 143 14.94 -24.68 13.23
C GLY A 143 14.03 -25.56 14.07
N GLU A 144 14.42 -26.79 14.44
CA GLU A 144 13.58 -27.72 15.24
C GLU A 144 12.96 -27.06 16.48
N LEU A 145 13.74 -26.22 17.20
CA LEU A 145 13.26 -25.49 18.38
C LEU A 145 12.14 -24.49 18.08
N LEU A 146 11.95 -24.11 16.83
CA LEU A 146 10.89 -23.20 16.38
C LEU A 146 9.62 -23.95 15.94
N ARG A 147 9.59 -25.29 16.02
CA ARG A 147 8.42 -26.10 15.70
C ARG A 147 7.13 -25.65 16.44
N PRO A 148 7.15 -25.28 17.73
CA PRO A 148 5.95 -24.78 18.40
C PRO A 148 5.38 -23.50 17.74
N HIS A 149 6.23 -22.62 17.20
CA HIS A 149 5.79 -21.43 16.48
C HIS A 149 5.14 -21.79 15.15
N TYR A 150 5.73 -22.75 14.41
CA TYR A 150 5.14 -23.31 13.20
C TYR A 150 3.73 -23.85 13.47
N GLU A 151 3.58 -24.68 14.51
CA GLU A 151 2.30 -25.32 14.85
C GLU A 151 1.25 -24.30 15.25
N ASN A 152 1.64 -23.26 16.01
CA ASN A 152 0.76 -22.16 16.33
C ASN A 152 0.31 -21.39 15.08
N MET A 153 1.23 -21.05 14.16
CA MET A 153 0.87 -20.37 12.90
C MET A 153 -0.07 -21.23 12.05
N ALA A 154 0.21 -22.53 11.94
CA ALA A 154 -0.64 -23.47 11.20
C ALA A 154 -2.04 -23.58 11.83
N ALA A 155 -2.13 -23.63 13.16
CA ALA A 155 -3.39 -23.65 13.88
C ALA A 155 -4.19 -22.36 13.68
N GLN A 156 -3.54 -21.19 13.71
CA GLN A 156 -4.19 -19.91 13.41
C GLN A 156 -4.80 -19.92 12.00
N LEU A 157 -4.03 -20.30 10.98
CA LEU A 157 -4.53 -20.40 9.61
C LEU A 157 -5.70 -21.40 9.47
N GLN A 158 -5.74 -22.47 10.27
CA GLN A 158 -6.87 -23.40 10.30
C GLN A 158 -8.10 -22.84 11.03
N MET A 159 -7.89 -22.16 12.16
CA MET A 159 -8.95 -21.61 13.02
C MET A 159 -9.61 -20.36 12.45
N GLN A 160 -8.94 -19.63 11.56
CA GLN A 160 -9.46 -18.40 10.93
C GLN A 160 -10.69 -18.60 10.01
N GLY A 161 -11.22 -19.83 9.94
CA GLY A 161 -12.51 -20.13 9.34
C GLY A 161 -12.36 -20.43 7.86
N ARG A 162 -12.23 -21.72 7.53
CA ARG A 162 -12.30 -22.15 6.13
C ARG A 162 -13.68 -21.78 5.58
N MET A 163 -13.72 -20.87 4.61
CA MET A 163 -14.71 -21.00 3.56
C MET A 163 -14.64 -22.40 2.93
N VAL A 164 -15.76 -22.90 2.41
CA VAL A 164 -15.81 -24.10 1.59
C VAL A 164 -14.91 -23.89 0.36
N GLY A 165 -13.65 -24.32 0.41
CA GLY A 165 -12.78 -24.43 -0.77
C GLY A 165 -11.28 -24.19 -0.58
N THR A 166 -10.85 -23.10 0.07
CA THR A 166 -9.44 -22.65 -0.09
C THR A 166 -8.74 -22.09 1.15
N GLY A 167 -9.37 -21.23 1.97
CA GLY A 167 -8.79 -20.69 3.22
C GLY A 167 -7.42 -20.03 3.03
N MET A 168 -7.28 -19.21 1.99
CA MET A 168 -6.01 -18.65 1.55
C MET A 168 -5.74 -17.27 2.15
N VAL A 169 -6.78 -16.45 2.37
CA VAL A 169 -6.66 -15.07 2.83
C VAL A 169 -6.68 -15.03 4.36
N ILE A 170 -5.68 -14.37 4.96
CA ILE A 170 -5.52 -14.34 6.42
C ILE A 170 -6.56 -13.45 7.12
N ALA A 171 -6.95 -13.81 8.34
CA ALA A 171 -7.97 -13.06 9.09
C ALA A 171 -7.57 -11.61 9.36
N ALA A 172 -6.28 -11.31 9.55
CA ALA A 172 -5.84 -9.94 9.77
C ALA A 172 -6.25 -8.96 8.65
N PHE A 173 -6.39 -9.46 7.42
CA PHE A 173 -6.91 -8.66 6.31
C PHE A 173 -8.43 -8.47 6.44
N PHE A 174 -9.19 -9.52 6.71
CA PHE A 174 -10.65 -9.42 6.88
C PHE A 174 -11.04 -8.58 8.10
N ASP A 175 -10.31 -8.69 9.20
CA ASP A 175 -10.52 -7.86 10.40
C ASP A 175 -10.27 -6.39 10.11
N LEU A 176 -9.27 -6.05 9.28
CA LEU A 176 -9.11 -4.68 8.78
C LEU A 176 -10.35 -4.23 7.99
N VAL A 177 -10.85 -5.03 7.04
CA VAL A 177 -12.04 -4.65 6.25
C VAL A 177 -13.26 -4.48 7.15
N ALA A 178 -13.48 -5.40 8.08
CA ALA A 178 -14.58 -5.35 9.04
C ALA A 178 -14.49 -4.11 9.95
N ASP A 179 -13.29 -3.78 10.43
CA ASP A 179 -13.05 -2.57 11.24
C ASP A 179 -13.33 -1.30 10.44
N LEU A 180 -12.83 -1.20 9.21
CA LEU A 180 -13.08 -0.05 8.33
C LEU A 180 -14.58 0.16 8.08
N VAL A 181 -15.33 -0.92 7.83
CA VAL A 181 -16.79 -0.87 7.65
C VAL A 181 -17.48 -0.44 8.94
N LYS A 182 -17.13 -1.07 10.07
CA LYS A 182 -17.69 -0.78 11.39
C LYS A 182 -17.50 0.69 11.79
N ASN A 183 -16.37 1.27 11.43
CA ASN A 183 -16.03 2.67 11.71
C ASN A 183 -16.56 3.65 10.64
N GLY A 184 -17.35 3.19 9.66
CA GLY A 184 -17.89 4.04 8.59
C GLY A 184 -16.80 4.70 7.73
N ARG A 185 -15.63 4.06 7.64
CA ARG A 185 -14.48 4.58 6.89
C ARG A 185 -14.78 4.48 5.40
N SER A 186 -14.48 5.55 4.66
CA SER A 186 -14.47 5.47 3.19
C SER A 186 -13.13 4.91 2.73
N PHE A 187 -13.14 3.76 2.04
CA PHE A 187 -11.95 3.08 1.56
C PHE A 187 -12.20 2.33 0.24
N SER A 188 -11.13 2.10 -0.52
CA SER A 188 -11.05 1.17 -1.64
C SER A 188 -9.93 0.17 -1.42
N ILE A 189 -10.05 -1.03 -1.97
CA ILE A 189 -9.02 -2.08 -1.92
C ILE A 189 -8.53 -2.36 -3.33
N VAL A 190 -7.23 -2.55 -3.50
CA VAL A 190 -6.62 -2.93 -4.77
C VAL A 190 -5.70 -4.12 -4.53
N PHE A 191 -6.14 -5.31 -4.91
CA PHE A 191 -5.28 -6.49 -4.93
C PHE A 191 -4.28 -6.37 -6.08
N ARG A 192 -3.01 -6.67 -5.78
CA ARG A 192 -1.85 -6.55 -6.68
C ARG A 192 -1.10 -7.87 -6.67
N THR A 193 -0.61 -8.31 -7.81
CA THR A 193 0.30 -9.48 -7.87
C THR A 193 1.04 -9.50 -9.20
N PHE A 194 2.26 -10.02 -9.23
CA PHE A 194 2.90 -10.40 -10.50
C PHE A 194 2.43 -11.79 -10.99
N GLY A 195 1.91 -12.61 -10.08
CA GLY A 195 1.49 -13.99 -10.33
C GLY A 195 0.07 -14.12 -10.89
N SER A 196 -0.51 -15.30 -10.70
CA SER A 196 -1.83 -15.68 -11.21
C SER A 196 -2.85 -15.94 -10.10
N ASP A 197 -2.59 -15.48 -8.86
CA ASP A 197 -3.36 -15.78 -7.65
C ASP A 197 -4.71 -15.04 -7.55
N LEU A 198 -4.94 -14.05 -8.42
CA LEU A 198 -6.13 -13.19 -8.37
C LEU A 198 -7.47 -13.93 -8.46
N PRO A 199 -7.68 -14.97 -9.30
CA PRO A 199 -8.95 -15.69 -9.34
C PRO A 199 -9.30 -16.37 -8.01
N ALA A 200 -8.28 -16.87 -7.32
CA ALA A 200 -8.43 -17.54 -6.04
C ALA A 200 -8.80 -16.54 -4.95
N VAL A 201 -8.11 -15.38 -4.91
CA VAL A 201 -8.44 -14.25 -4.03
C VAL A 201 -9.83 -13.70 -4.32
N GLN A 202 -10.21 -13.57 -5.60
CA GLN A 202 -11.53 -13.10 -6.02
C GLN A 202 -12.64 -14.00 -5.49
N ALA A 203 -12.50 -15.32 -5.63
CA ALA A 203 -13.50 -16.27 -5.13
C ALA A 203 -13.71 -16.12 -3.62
N GLU A 204 -12.62 -16.10 -2.85
CA GLU A 204 -12.67 -16.01 -1.38
C GLU A 204 -13.18 -14.65 -0.90
N PHE A 205 -12.69 -13.55 -1.47
CA PHE A 205 -13.12 -12.21 -1.10
C PHE A 205 -14.58 -11.92 -1.49
N ASN A 206 -15.06 -12.45 -2.62
CA ASN A 206 -16.44 -12.25 -3.04
C ASN A 206 -17.44 -12.97 -2.14
N ALA A 207 -17.12 -14.17 -1.67
CA ALA A 207 -17.94 -14.88 -0.70
C ALA A 207 -17.93 -14.22 0.68
N PHE A 208 -16.78 -13.66 1.11
CA PHE A 208 -16.75 -12.76 2.27
C PHE A 208 -17.71 -11.57 2.08
N CYS A 209 -17.70 -10.93 0.91
CA CYS A 209 -18.64 -9.84 0.61
C CYS A 209 -20.10 -10.32 0.57
N ALA A 210 -20.37 -11.57 0.17
CA ALA A 210 -21.71 -12.15 0.19
C ALA A 210 -22.20 -12.55 1.60
N GLY A 211 -21.37 -12.38 2.64
CA GLY A 211 -21.71 -12.78 4.01
C GLY A 211 -21.56 -14.29 4.26
N GLU A 212 -20.83 -14.99 3.41
CA GLU A 212 -20.60 -16.44 3.52
C GLU A 212 -19.40 -16.78 4.42
N HIS A 213 -18.68 -15.76 4.92
CA HIS A 213 -17.51 -15.98 5.76
C HIS A 213 -17.91 -16.30 7.22
N PRO A 214 -17.54 -17.48 7.78
CA PRO A 214 -18.02 -17.94 9.09
C PRO A 214 -17.72 -17.00 10.26
N ARG A 215 -16.57 -16.29 10.21
CA ARG A 215 -16.15 -15.32 11.23
C ARG A 215 -16.91 -13.99 11.19
N TYR A 216 -17.57 -13.65 10.07
CA TYR A 216 -18.25 -12.37 9.88
C TYR A 216 -19.70 -12.54 9.39
N PRO A 217 -20.55 -13.29 10.13
CA PRO A 217 -21.90 -13.63 9.68
C PRO A 217 -22.81 -12.41 9.49
N ASP A 218 -22.53 -11.30 10.19
CA ASP A 218 -23.32 -10.07 10.14
C ASP A 218 -22.81 -9.07 9.08
N LEU A 219 -21.70 -9.38 8.40
CA LEU A 219 -21.07 -8.49 7.42
C LEU A 219 -21.41 -8.95 6.01
N CYS A 220 -22.13 -8.11 5.28
CA CYS A 220 -22.46 -8.29 3.87
C CYS A 220 -22.17 -6.99 3.13
N LEU A 221 -21.42 -7.08 2.04
CA LEU A 221 -20.81 -6.02 1.23
C LEU A 221 -21.02 -6.31 -0.27
N ASP A 222 -22.11 -6.99 -0.63
CA ASP A 222 -22.47 -7.34 -2.02
C ASP A 222 -23.43 -6.33 -2.68
N GLY A 223 -23.71 -5.22 -1.99
CA GLY A 223 -24.65 -4.18 -2.42
C GLY A 223 -26.13 -4.51 -2.25
N SER A 224 -26.49 -5.65 -1.66
CA SER A 224 -27.90 -6.03 -1.44
C SER A 224 -28.59 -5.20 -0.35
N ALA A 225 -27.84 -4.74 0.65
CA ALA A 225 -28.36 -3.91 1.73
C ALA A 225 -28.31 -2.41 1.38
N GLU A 226 -29.38 -1.70 1.70
CA GLU A 226 -29.48 -0.25 1.45
C GLU A 226 -28.32 0.52 2.10
N GLY A 227 -27.65 1.35 1.29
CA GLY A 227 -26.53 2.18 1.74
C GLY A 227 -25.18 1.46 1.88
N LYS A 228 -25.09 0.14 1.66
CA LYS A 228 -23.81 -0.58 1.63
C LYS A 228 -23.24 -0.65 0.20
N PRO A 229 -21.91 -0.49 0.02
CA PRO A 229 -21.29 -0.66 -1.29
C PRO A 229 -21.29 -2.14 -1.71
N ASP A 230 -21.33 -2.40 -3.02
CA ASP A 230 -20.91 -3.68 -3.58
C ASP A 230 -19.39 -3.64 -3.76
N LEU A 231 -18.69 -4.43 -2.95
CA LEU A 231 -17.23 -4.53 -2.95
C LEU A 231 -16.74 -5.80 -3.65
N ARG A 232 -17.61 -6.56 -4.33
CA ARG A 232 -17.19 -7.76 -5.06
C ARG A 232 -16.31 -7.41 -6.25
N LEU A 233 -15.33 -8.28 -6.50
CA LEU A 233 -14.53 -8.30 -7.71
C LEU A 233 -15.33 -8.89 -8.87
N THR A 234 -15.33 -8.18 -9.99
CA THR A 234 -15.98 -8.52 -11.26
C THR A 234 -14.99 -8.32 -12.40
N LYS A 235 -15.35 -8.76 -13.61
CA LYS A 235 -14.48 -8.57 -14.78
C LYS A 235 -14.18 -7.09 -15.06
N GLU A 236 -15.10 -6.19 -14.76
CA GLU A 236 -15.00 -4.76 -15.03
C GLU A 236 -14.04 -4.02 -14.08
N ASN A 237 -13.72 -4.65 -12.95
CA ASN A 237 -12.81 -4.11 -11.94
C ASN A 237 -11.52 -4.95 -11.78
N THR A 238 -11.31 -5.94 -12.66
CA THR A 238 -10.04 -6.65 -12.82
C THR A 238 -9.27 -6.15 -14.05
N GLY A 239 -7.95 -6.15 -13.98
CA GLY A 239 -7.11 -5.69 -15.09
C GLY A 239 -5.65 -6.13 -14.99
N SER A 240 -4.88 -5.77 -16.00
CA SER A 240 -3.44 -6.04 -16.10
C SER A 240 -2.68 -4.79 -16.46
N TRP A 241 -1.59 -4.55 -15.77
CA TRP A 241 -0.61 -3.55 -16.13
C TRP A 241 0.20 -3.99 -17.33
N TYR A 242 0.56 -3.03 -18.17
CA TYR A 242 1.60 -3.16 -19.18
C TYR A 242 2.59 -2.01 -19.02
N ARG A 243 3.86 -2.33 -18.82
CA ARG A 243 4.91 -1.33 -18.58
C ARG A 243 6.13 -1.56 -19.46
N SER A 244 6.68 -0.47 -19.97
CA SER A 244 8.00 -0.41 -20.60
C SER A 244 8.64 0.95 -20.26
N ALA A 245 9.82 1.24 -20.82
CA ALA A 245 10.46 2.55 -20.65
C ALA A 245 9.57 3.70 -21.18
N ASP A 246 8.83 3.44 -22.26
CA ASP A 246 8.05 4.45 -22.99
C ASP A 246 6.53 4.24 -22.87
N ASN A 247 6.09 3.20 -22.16
CA ASN A 247 4.69 2.83 -22.06
C ASN A 247 4.27 2.54 -20.62
N CYS A 248 3.13 3.12 -20.24
CA CYS A 248 2.39 2.79 -19.04
C CYS A 248 0.92 2.63 -19.44
N SER A 249 0.38 1.43 -19.32
CA SER A 249 -1.01 1.14 -19.67
C SER A 249 -1.66 0.20 -18.65
N ILE A 250 -2.97 0.29 -18.53
CA ILE A 250 -3.81 -0.73 -17.87
C ILE A 250 -4.80 -1.25 -18.90
N VAL A 251 -4.91 -2.58 -18.99
CA VAL A 251 -5.94 -3.26 -19.78
C VAL A 251 -6.93 -3.91 -18.81
N TRP A 252 -8.18 -3.46 -18.84
CA TRP A 252 -9.26 -3.97 -17.99
C TRP A 252 -9.94 -5.19 -18.60
N GLY A 253 -10.48 -6.06 -17.76
CA GLY A 253 -11.18 -7.28 -18.15
C GLY A 253 -10.28 -8.48 -18.43
N THR A 254 -8.98 -8.38 -18.15
CA THR A 254 -8.00 -9.47 -18.29
C THR A 254 -6.97 -9.45 -17.17
N THR A 255 -6.60 -10.63 -16.67
CA THR A 255 -5.47 -10.89 -15.77
C THR A 255 -4.42 -11.81 -16.41
N THR A 256 -4.56 -12.14 -17.70
CA THR A 256 -3.69 -13.08 -18.46
C THR A 256 -2.78 -12.37 -19.46
N LEU A 257 -2.83 -11.03 -19.50
CA LEU A 257 -2.09 -10.20 -20.46
C LEU A 257 -0.64 -10.65 -20.65
N GLU A 258 0.09 -10.89 -19.55
CA GLU A 258 1.51 -11.27 -19.61
C GLU A 258 1.74 -12.59 -20.38
N GLU A 259 0.89 -13.60 -20.13
CA GLU A 259 0.97 -14.90 -20.81
C GLU A 259 0.63 -14.77 -22.30
N ASP A 260 -0.42 -14.01 -22.60
CA ASP A 260 -0.91 -13.82 -23.96
C ASP A 260 0.03 -12.93 -24.80
N LEU A 261 0.75 -12.01 -24.17
CA LEU A 261 1.75 -11.17 -24.83
C LEU A 261 2.92 -12.00 -25.40
N HIS A 262 3.17 -13.21 -24.91
CA HIS A 262 4.14 -14.11 -25.54
C HIS A 262 3.76 -14.44 -26.98
N ALA A 263 2.46 -14.60 -27.27
CA ALA A 263 1.96 -14.87 -28.62
C ALA A 263 2.16 -13.67 -29.56
N THR A 264 2.24 -12.45 -29.02
CA THR A 264 2.39 -11.21 -29.81
C THR A 264 3.77 -10.57 -29.68
N LYS A 265 4.79 -11.34 -29.27
CA LYS A 265 6.17 -10.86 -29.08
C LYS A 265 6.26 -9.64 -28.16
N GLY A 266 5.34 -9.50 -27.20
CA GLY A 266 5.30 -8.40 -26.25
C GLY A 266 4.71 -7.10 -26.80
N VAL A 267 4.06 -7.10 -27.97
CA VAL A 267 3.45 -5.88 -28.53
C VAL A 267 2.00 -5.76 -28.06
N LEU A 268 1.72 -4.75 -27.23
CA LEU A 268 0.38 -4.49 -26.67
C LEU A 268 -0.68 -4.23 -27.76
N ASP A 269 -0.33 -3.48 -28.80
CA ASP A 269 -1.28 -3.18 -29.88
C ASP A 269 -1.70 -4.43 -30.66
N ASP A 270 -0.79 -5.39 -30.80
CA ASP A 270 -1.09 -6.64 -31.48
C ASP A 270 -1.92 -7.56 -30.56
N PHE A 271 -1.65 -7.54 -29.24
CA PHE A 271 -2.49 -8.24 -28.25
C PHE A 271 -3.94 -7.76 -28.28
N LEU A 272 -4.17 -6.45 -28.33
CA LEU A 272 -5.53 -5.88 -28.35
C LEU A 272 -6.28 -6.15 -29.66
N LYS A 273 -5.57 -6.50 -30.73
CA LYS A 273 -6.16 -6.90 -32.02
C LYS A 273 -6.52 -8.39 -32.08
N LEU A 274 -6.07 -9.21 -31.12
CA LEU A 274 -6.37 -10.64 -31.13
C LEU A 274 -7.90 -10.88 -31.02
N PRO A 275 -8.44 -11.91 -31.71
CA PRO A 275 -9.82 -12.33 -31.53
C PRO A 275 -10.12 -12.62 -30.05
N GLY A 276 -11.16 -12.00 -29.49
CA GLY A 276 -11.51 -12.09 -28.07
C GLY A 276 -11.06 -10.89 -27.22
N ASN A 277 -10.10 -10.09 -27.71
CA ASN A 277 -9.55 -8.93 -27.00
C ASN A 277 -10.03 -7.58 -27.53
N THR A 278 -10.74 -7.56 -28.67
CA THR A 278 -11.17 -6.34 -29.38
C THR A 278 -12.14 -5.44 -28.61
N GLY A 279 -12.67 -5.92 -27.47
CA GLY A 279 -13.54 -5.15 -26.56
C GLY A 279 -12.90 -4.77 -25.22
N LEU A 280 -11.61 -5.09 -24.99
CA LEU A 280 -10.94 -4.74 -23.74
C LEU A 280 -10.69 -3.23 -23.68
N LEU A 281 -11.05 -2.62 -22.56
CA LEU A 281 -10.77 -1.21 -22.30
C LEU A 281 -9.30 -1.05 -21.92
N SER A 282 -8.59 -0.12 -22.58
CA SER A 282 -7.20 0.19 -22.23
C SER A 282 -7.01 1.68 -21.97
N SER A 283 -6.47 2.02 -20.81
CA SER A 283 -5.96 3.34 -20.50
C SER A 283 -4.47 3.38 -20.83
N ARG A 284 -4.02 4.38 -21.59
CA ARG A 284 -2.65 4.45 -22.13
C ARG A 284 -1.99 5.78 -21.85
N GLY A 285 -0.74 5.72 -21.46
CA GLY A 285 0.03 6.88 -21.05
C GLY A 285 -0.24 7.27 -19.60
N TRP A 286 0.72 7.97 -19.02
CA TRP A 286 0.78 8.31 -17.61
C TRP A 286 -0.52 8.95 -17.08
N ASP A 287 -0.95 10.05 -17.70
CA ASP A 287 -2.09 10.83 -17.21
C ASP A 287 -3.41 10.06 -17.31
N ALA A 288 -3.63 9.32 -18.41
CA ALA A 288 -4.85 8.55 -18.60
C ALA A 288 -4.94 7.41 -17.58
N VAL A 289 -3.83 6.71 -17.33
CA VAL A 289 -3.75 5.62 -16.35
C VAL A 289 -4.02 6.13 -14.94
N ILE A 290 -3.39 7.24 -14.52
CA ILE A 290 -3.65 7.83 -13.21
C ILE A 290 -5.10 8.25 -13.06
N LYS A 291 -5.64 8.96 -14.06
CA LYS A 291 -7.02 9.44 -14.03
C LYS A 291 -8.00 8.29 -13.91
N ASP A 292 -7.76 7.21 -14.64
CA ASP A 292 -8.63 6.03 -14.64
C ASP A 292 -8.59 5.29 -13.29
N LEU A 293 -7.39 5.06 -12.75
CA LEU A 293 -7.22 4.53 -11.40
C LEU A 293 -7.94 5.39 -10.36
N GLN A 294 -7.69 6.70 -10.36
CA GLN A 294 -8.33 7.65 -9.45
C GLN A 294 -9.86 7.65 -9.60
N THR A 295 -10.36 7.53 -10.83
CA THR A 295 -11.81 7.45 -11.07
C THR A 295 -12.39 6.19 -10.45
N LYS A 296 -11.75 5.05 -10.67
CA LYS A 296 -12.18 3.75 -10.13
C LYS A 296 -12.05 3.64 -8.61
N THR A 297 -11.11 4.36 -7.99
CA THR A 297 -10.90 4.40 -6.53
C THR A 297 -11.39 5.69 -5.86
N SER A 298 -12.15 6.54 -6.57
CA SER A 298 -12.70 7.79 -6.02
C SER A 298 -13.81 7.59 -5.00
N LYS A 299 -14.42 6.40 -5.02
CA LYS A 299 -15.49 5.94 -4.14
C LYS A 299 -15.18 4.51 -3.72
N PRO A 300 -15.79 4.02 -2.63
CA PRO A 300 -15.56 2.65 -2.18
C PRO A 300 -15.74 1.63 -3.29
N SER A 301 -14.65 0.91 -3.56
CA SER A 301 -14.55 -0.06 -4.63
C SER A 301 -13.45 -1.07 -4.33
N VAL A 302 -13.45 -2.18 -5.07
CA VAL A 302 -12.37 -3.16 -5.05
C VAL A 302 -11.88 -3.40 -6.46
N LEU A 303 -10.57 -3.42 -6.62
CA LEU A 303 -9.88 -3.69 -7.88
C LEU A 303 -8.94 -4.88 -7.71
N ALA A 304 -8.68 -5.61 -8.79
CA ALA A 304 -7.63 -6.63 -8.83
C ALA A 304 -6.77 -6.40 -10.08
N LEU A 305 -5.49 -6.12 -9.87
CA LEU A 305 -4.56 -5.75 -10.93
C LEU A 305 -3.37 -6.69 -10.95
N ARG A 306 -3.14 -7.37 -12.07
CA ARG A 306 -1.88 -8.09 -12.32
C ARG A 306 -0.81 -7.09 -12.76
N ASP A 307 0.25 -6.97 -11.99
CA ASP A 307 1.43 -6.18 -12.31
C ASP A 307 2.30 -6.87 -13.37
N TYR A 308 3.10 -6.09 -14.10
CA TYR A 308 3.86 -6.59 -15.25
C TYR A 308 5.28 -7.03 -14.85
N PHE A 309 5.47 -8.33 -14.64
CA PHE A 309 6.73 -8.89 -14.14
C PHE A 309 7.94 -8.67 -15.08
N PRO A 310 7.81 -8.79 -16.43
CA PRO A 310 8.94 -8.64 -17.34
C PRO A 310 9.66 -7.29 -17.21
N TYR A 311 8.93 -6.21 -16.92
CA TYR A 311 9.53 -4.89 -16.74
C TYR A 311 10.36 -4.80 -15.44
N TRP A 312 9.80 -5.31 -14.33
CA TRP A 312 10.51 -5.38 -13.06
C TRP A 312 11.76 -6.27 -13.14
N GLN A 313 11.64 -7.44 -13.77
CA GLN A 313 12.76 -8.36 -13.98
C GLN A 313 13.87 -7.71 -14.83
N LYS A 314 13.52 -7.06 -15.94
CA LYS A 314 14.48 -6.34 -16.79
C LYS A 314 15.18 -5.21 -16.04
N GLY A 315 14.46 -4.56 -15.13
CA GLY A 315 14.98 -3.52 -14.24
C GLY A 315 15.82 -4.02 -13.06
N GLY A 316 16.26 -5.28 -13.07
CA GLY A 316 17.07 -5.84 -11.99
C GLY A 316 16.31 -6.07 -10.68
N GLN A 317 14.98 -6.04 -10.72
CA GLN A 317 14.10 -6.16 -9.56
C GLN A 317 14.25 -5.00 -8.56
N HIS A 318 14.45 -3.79 -9.09
CA HIS A 318 14.48 -2.54 -8.33
C HIS A 318 13.12 -1.84 -8.31
N GLY A 319 12.88 -1.04 -7.26
CA GLY A 319 11.64 -0.32 -7.00
C GLY A 319 11.11 0.49 -8.19
N PRO A 320 11.92 1.32 -8.90
CA PRO A 320 11.47 2.12 -10.04
C PRO A 320 10.88 1.35 -11.24
N TYR A 321 11.06 0.02 -11.27
CA TYR A 321 10.53 -0.88 -12.29
C TYR A 321 9.40 -1.78 -11.78
N GLY A 322 9.10 -1.70 -10.49
CA GLY A 322 8.15 -2.56 -9.80
C GLY A 322 6.70 -2.16 -10.00
N LYS A 323 5.88 -2.49 -9.00
CA LYS A 323 4.43 -2.25 -8.98
C LYS A 323 4.16 -0.77 -8.86
N LEU A 324 3.53 -0.19 -9.88
CA LEU A 324 3.31 1.26 -9.92
C LEU A 324 2.31 1.72 -8.87
N LEU A 325 2.69 2.72 -8.08
CA LEU A 325 1.84 3.44 -7.13
C LEU A 325 1.88 4.94 -7.43
N PRO A 326 0.91 5.48 -8.18
CA PRO A 326 0.79 6.92 -8.37
C PRO A 326 0.23 7.59 -7.11
N VAL A 327 0.89 8.65 -6.65
CA VAL A 327 0.47 9.45 -5.50
C VAL A 327 0.45 10.93 -5.84
N ASP A 328 -0.40 11.72 -5.19
CA ASP A 328 -0.28 13.18 -5.20
C ASP A 328 0.01 13.66 -3.77
N PRO A 329 1.25 14.04 -3.44
CA PRO A 329 1.59 14.53 -2.11
C PRO A 329 0.86 15.81 -1.68
N ALA A 330 0.21 16.50 -2.62
CA ALA A 330 -0.63 17.66 -2.36
C ALA A 330 -2.13 17.31 -2.26
N ASP A 331 -2.56 16.11 -2.69
CA ASP A 331 -3.94 15.69 -2.49
C ASP A 331 -4.12 15.20 -1.04
N HIS A 332 -5.14 15.75 -0.38
CA HIS A 332 -5.49 15.45 1.00
C HIS A 332 -6.87 14.82 1.11
N ARG A 333 -7.52 14.54 -0.02
CA ARG A 333 -8.83 13.89 -0.10
C ARG A 333 -8.70 12.37 -0.19
N CYS A 334 -7.56 11.88 -0.66
CA CYS A 334 -7.25 10.47 -0.81
C CYS A 334 -5.88 10.16 -0.18
N HIS A 335 -5.75 9.00 0.45
CA HIS A 335 -4.50 8.50 1.01
C HIS A 335 -4.28 7.05 0.57
N PRO A 336 -3.43 6.83 -0.44
CA PRO A 336 -3.06 5.49 -0.86
C PRO A 336 -1.98 4.89 0.06
N ILE A 337 -2.12 3.60 0.39
CA ILE A 337 -1.15 2.83 1.18
C ILE A 337 -0.89 1.50 0.47
N PHE A 338 0.36 1.10 0.26
CA PHE A 338 0.73 -0.16 -0.39
C PHE A 338 1.43 -1.11 0.59
N PHE A 339 0.90 -2.32 0.72
CA PHE A 339 1.44 -3.42 1.49
C PHE A 339 2.07 -4.47 0.59
N ASP A 340 3.31 -4.86 0.87
CA ASP A 340 4.05 -5.90 0.14
C ASP A 340 5.17 -6.45 1.04
N ASP A 341 5.38 -7.76 1.06
CA ASP A 341 6.40 -8.42 1.91
C ASP A 341 7.83 -8.14 1.44
N ASN A 342 8.00 -7.83 0.16
CA ASN A 342 9.29 -7.60 -0.47
C ASN A 342 9.74 -6.14 -0.42
N ILE A 343 8.97 -5.22 0.16
CA ILE A 343 9.45 -3.85 0.41
C ILE A 343 10.66 -3.90 1.33
N THR A 344 11.79 -3.34 0.89
CA THR A 344 12.93 -3.11 1.77
C THR A 344 12.74 -1.84 2.58
N LEU A 345 13.26 -1.85 3.80
CA LEU A 345 13.31 -0.69 4.70
C LEU A 345 14.63 0.08 4.56
N ASP A 346 15.38 -0.17 3.48
CA ASP A 346 16.57 0.60 3.17
C ASP A 346 16.18 1.98 2.57
N ALA A 347 17.09 2.94 2.64
CA ALA A 347 16.83 4.31 2.23
C ALA A 347 16.99 4.55 0.72
N GLU A 348 17.51 3.56 -0.02
CA GLU A 348 18.02 3.70 -1.38
C GLU A 348 17.06 3.13 -2.43
N ASP A 349 16.34 2.06 -2.08
CA ASP A 349 15.41 1.38 -2.97
C ASP A 349 14.20 0.84 -2.20
N THR A 350 13.02 0.92 -2.80
CA THR A 350 11.80 0.27 -2.28
C THR A 350 11.70 -1.20 -2.71
N LYS A 351 12.62 -1.65 -3.59
CA LYS A 351 12.77 -2.99 -4.19
C LYS A 351 11.62 -3.41 -5.10
N ILE A 352 10.37 -3.22 -4.70
CA ILE A 352 9.21 -3.77 -5.41
C ILE A 352 8.11 -2.76 -5.76
N VAL A 353 8.04 -1.61 -5.09
CA VAL A 353 6.98 -0.60 -5.34
C VAL A 353 7.54 0.65 -6.00
N ASP A 354 7.07 0.97 -7.21
CA ASP A 354 7.43 2.18 -7.95
C ASP A 354 6.51 3.34 -7.53
N VAL A 355 6.92 4.11 -6.52
CA VAL A 355 6.13 5.24 -6.01
C VAL A 355 6.46 6.52 -6.77
N ARG A 356 5.49 7.07 -7.50
CA ARG A 356 5.68 8.27 -8.33
C ARG A 356 4.63 9.33 -8.06
N ASP A 357 5.03 10.59 -8.16
CA ASP A 357 4.09 11.70 -8.08
C ASP A 357 3.25 11.82 -9.37
N LYS A 358 2.23 12.68 -9.37
CA LYS A 358 1.39 12.93 -10.55
C LYS A 358 2.16 13.35 -11.82
N THR A 359 3.40 13.82 -11.71
CA THR A 359 4.22 14.20 -12.87
C THR A 359 5.04 13.03 -13.43
N GLY A 360 4.99 11.85 -12.79
CA GLY A 360 5.78 10.68 -13.16
C GLY A 360 7.14 10.62 -12.49
N LYS A 361 7.45 11.55 -11.61
CA LYS A 361 8.72 11.59 -10.88
C LYS A 361 8.69 10.62 -9.71
N ALA A 362 9.73 9.79 -9.60
CA ALA A 362 9.90 8.89 -8.45
C ALA A 362 10.05 9.67 -7.14
N LEU A 363 9.37 9.20 -6.10
CA LEU A 363 9.54 9.70 -4.74
C LEU A 363 10.77 9.07 -4.09
N TRP A 364 11.37 9.80 -3.15
CA TRP A 364 12.46 9.27 -2.35
C TRP A 364 11.98 8.10 -1.46
N PRO A 365 12.68 6.95 -1.39
CA PRO A 365 12.21 5.75 -0.68
C PRO A 365 11.83 5.99 0.79
N LEU A 366 12.65 6.70 1.56
CA LEU A 366 12.31 7.03 2.96
C LEU A 366 11.03 7.87 3.07
N TYR A 367 10.78 8.76 2.10
CA TYR A 367 9.54 9.53 2.07
C TYR A 367 8.34 8.62 1.71
N ALA A 368 8.52 7.69 0.78
CA ALA A 368 7.49 6.72 0.43
C ALA A 368 7.14 5.80 1.60
N GLN A 369 8.13 5.20 2.27
CA GLN A 369 7.95 4.33 3.44
C GLN A 369 7.24 5.03 4.59
N ARG A 370 7.51 6.31 4.79
CA ARG A 370 6.89 7.05 5.89
C ARG A 370 5.40 7.36 5.66
N TYR A 371 4.96 7.44 4.41
CA TYR A 371 3.64 8.01 4.10
C TYR A 371 2.74 7.16 3.19
N TYR A 372 3.26 6.19 2.43
CA TYR A 372 2.51 5.52 1.37
C TYR A 372 2.77 4.02 1.23
N ILE A 373 3.86 3.47 1.78
CA ILE A 373 4.15 2.03 1.65
C ILE A 373 4.51 1.42 2.99
N SER A 374 4.17 0.16 3.19
CA SER A 374 4.49 -0.61 4.40
C SER A 374 4.96 -2.00 3.99
N ARG A 375 6.09 -2.45 4.55
CA ARG A 375 6.44 -3.86 4.45
C ARG A 375 5.42 -4.70 5.21
N ALA A 376 4.78 -5.64 4.52
CA ALA A 376 3.94 -6.63 5.17
C ALA A 376 4.84 -7.69 5.82
N GLU A 377 4.58 -8.02 7.09
CA GLU A 377 5.40 -8.95 7.86
C GLU A 377 4.60 -10.24 8.08
N PRO A 378 4.86 -11.30 7.28
CA PRO A 378 4.03 -12.51 7.30
C PRO A 378 3.92 -13.16 8.68
N LEU A 379 5.03 -13.19 9.42
CA LEU A 379 5.09 -13.74 10.77
C LEU A 379 4.08 -13.03 11.70
N LEU A 380 4.03 -11.70 11.64
CA LEU A 380 3.16 -10.89 12.49
C LEU A 380 1.71 -10.87 11.98
N ALA A 381 1.52 -10.83 10.67
CA ALA A 381 0.20 -10.80 10.05
C ALA A 381 -0.59 -12.10 10.29
N VAL A 382 0.09 -13.25 10.37
CA VAL A 382 -0.55 -14.52 10.74
C VAL A 382 -0.84 -14.60 12.24
N ALA A 383 0.04 -14.05 13.08
CA ALA A 383 -0.07 -14.17 14.54
C ALA A 383 -1.03 -13.15 15.18
N ASP A 384 -1.29 -12.03 14.51
CA ASP A 384 -2.06 -10.92 15.06
C ASP A 384 -3.14 -10.43 14.09
N ASP A 385 -4.37 -10.77 14.42
CA ASP A 385 -5.59 -10.36 13.72
C ASP A 385 -5.73 -8.84 13.56
N ASN A 386 -5.11 -8.01 14.42
CA ASN A 386 -5.15 -6.55 14.32
C ASN A 386 -3.92 -5.96 13.61
N TYR A 387 -3.06 -6.79 13.01
CA TYR A 387 -1.80 -6.35 12.39
C TYR A 387 -2.02 -5.22 11.36
N TYR A 388 -2.91 -5.43 10.39
CA TYR A 388 -3.13 -4.46 9.32
C TYR A 388 -3.84 -3.19 9.80
N ILE A 389 -4.74 -3.31 10.78
CA ILE A 389 -5.39 -2.15 11.42
C ILE A 389 -4.32 -1.21 11.98
N ARG A 390 -3.41 -1.73 12.82
CA ARG A 390 -2.35 -0.91 13.42
C ARG A 390 -1.39 -0.35 12.38
N LYS A 391 -1.10 -1.09 11.30
CA LYS A 391 -0.23 -0.60 10.22
C LYS A 391 -0.85 0.53 9.42
N VAL A 392 -2.15 0.47 9.14
CA VAL A 392 -2.89 1.58 8.52
C VAL A 392 -2.88 2.80 9.45
N GLU A 393 -3.18 2.61 10.74
CA GLU A 393 -3.15 3.69 11.74
C GLU A 393 -1.77 4.36 11.84
N GLU A 394 -0.68 3.58 11.84
CA GLU A 394 0.70 4.08 11.89
C GLU A 394 1.01 5.03 10.71
N ILE A 395 0.67 4.61 9.49
CA ILE A 395 0.93 5.37 8.26
C ILE A 395 -0.01 6.58 8.16
N GLU A 396 -1.29 6.41 8.47
CA GLU A 396 -2.26 7.51 8.52
C GLU A 396 -1.84 8.57 9.53
N HIS A 397 -1.39 8.18 10.72
CA HIS A 397 -0.91 9.13 11.73
C HIS A 397 0.25 9.99 11.20
N ASN A 398 1.24 9.37 10.54
CA ASN A 398 2.32 10.09 9.89
C ASN A 398 1.82 11.03 8.79
N PHE A 399 0.90 10.56 7.94
CA PHE A 399 0.31 11.36 6.86
C PHE A 399 -0.47 12.57 7.40
N GLN A 400 -1.28 12.38 8.45
CA GLN A 400 -2.03 13.47 9.10
C GLN A 400 -1.10 14.50 9.75
N ARG A 401 -0.04 14.05 10.44
CA ARG A 401 0.96 14.97 10.99
C ARG A 401 1.61 15.82 9.90
N LYS A 402 1.99 15.21 8.78
CA LYS A 402 2.52 15.92 7.61
C LYS A 402 1.51 16.93 7.07
N ARG A 403 0.25 16.52 6.88
CA ARG A 403 -0.84 17.38 6.40
C ARG A 403 -1.02 18.60 7.30
N LEU A 404 -1.15 18.39 8.61
CA LEU A 404 -1.32 19.47 9.59
C LEU A 404 -0.11 20.43 9.62
N ALA A 405 1.12 19.91 9.51
CA ALA A 405 2.31 20.74 9.42
C ALA A 405 2.31 21.61 8.15
N ARG A 406 1.90 21.05 7.00
CA ARG A 406 1.77 21.81 5.74
C ARG A 406 0.71 22.90 5.83
N LEU A 407 -0.44 22.61 6.45
CA LEU A 407 -1.51 23.59 6.66
C LEU A 407 -1.03 24.75 7.55
N ARG A 408 -0.33 24.45 8.65
CA ARG A 408 0.29 25.47 9.53
C ARG A 408 1.32 26.33 8.79
N LEU A 409 2.20 25.70 8.01
CA LEU A 409 3.21 26.42 7.23
C LEU A 409 2.58 27.32 6.16
N ARG A 410 1.54 26.85 5.47
CA ARG A 410 0.79 27.64 4.48
C ARG A 410 0.11 28.83 5.15
N ALA A 411 -0.55 28.62 6.30
CA ALA A 411 -1.16 29.71 7.06
C ALA A 411 -0.13 30.77 7.47
N ALA A 412 1.01 30.35 8.04
CA ALA A 412 2.08 31.28 8.40
C ALA A 412 2.62 32.04 7.18
N THR A 413 2.77 31.38 6.03
CA THR A 413 3.25 31.99 4.79
C THR A 413 2.25 33.02 4.24
N LEU A 414 0.94 32.74 4.34
CA LEU A 414 -0.11 33.70 3.99
C LEU A 414 -0.11 34.91 4.91
N THR A 415 0.06 34.72 6.22
CA THR A 415 0.18 35.80 7.19
C THR A 415 1.38 36.70 6.86
N VAL A 416 2.56 36.11 6.64
CA VAL A 416 3.77 36.88 6.26
C VAL A 416 3.56 37.60 4.93
N SER A 417 2.95 36.94 3.94
CA SER A 417 2.66 37.57 2.65
C SER A 417 1.71 38.75 2.78
N LYS A 418 0.72 38.67 3.67
CA LYS A 418 -0.20 39.77 3.99
C LYS A 418 0.54 40.93 4.64
N MET A 419 1.35 40.66 5.67
CA MET A 419 2.15 41.67 6.35
C MET A 419 3.09 42.41 5.39
N LEU A 420 3.77 41.69 4.50
CA LEU A 420 4.66 42.29 3.50
C LEU A 420 3.91 43.16 2.48
N ARG A 421 2.67 42.80 2.12
CA ARG A 421 1.82 43.64 1.25
C ARG A 421 1.38 44.91 1.95
N GLU A 422 0.93 44.79 3.20
CA GLU A 422 0.53 45.94 4.03
C GLU A 422 1.70 46.90 4.27
N GLU A 423 2.91 46.37 4.52
CA GLU A 423 4.13 47.17 4.65
C GLU A 423 4.50 47.86 3.32
N ALA A 424 4.43 47.15 2.19
CA ALA A 424 4.70 47.74 0.88
C ALA A 424 3.67 48.83 0.50
N GLU A 425 2.41 48.70 0.91
CA GLU A 425 1.37 49.71 0.74
C GLU A 425 1.59 50.92 1.66
N ALA A 426 1.95 50.70 2.93
CA ALA A 426 2.33 51.77 3.85
C ALA A 426 3.56 52.57 3.34
N GLN A 427 4.59 51.88 2.84
CA GLN A 427 5.77 52.53 2.25
C GLN A 427 5.47 53.29 0.95
N LYS A 428 4.41 52.93 0.21
CA LYS A 428 3.96 53.71 -0.96
C LYS A 428 3.28 55.03 -0.57
N PHE A 429 2.70 55.11 0.64
CA PHE A 429 2.07 56.32 1.15
C PHE A 429 3.06 57.30 1.80
N ASP A 430 4.25 56.83 2.21
CA ASP A 430 5.21 57.61 3.01
C ASP A 430 6.43 58.15 2.22
N LEU A 431 6.28 58.44 0.93
CA LEU A 431 7.30 59.18 0.18
C LEU A 431 6.88 60.65 -0.01
N PRO A 432 7.41 61.60 0.80
CA PRO A 432 7.52 62.97 0.34
C PRO A 432 8.29 62.95 -0.99
N LYS A 433 7.83 63.73 -1.98
CA LYS A 433 8.61 63.99 -3.20
C LYS A 433 10.00 64.49 -2.77
N ARG A 434 11.00 63.60 -2.73
CA ARG A 434 12.38 63.99 -2.51
C ARG A 434 12.86 64.74 -3.74
N SER A 435 13.10 66.03 -3.56
CA SER A 435 13.93 66.85 -4.43
C SER A 435 15.32 66.21 -4.55
N GLY A 436 15.64 65.66 -5.72
CA GLY A 436 16.97 65.57 -6.31
C GLY A 436 18.15 65.11 -5.44
N GLY A 437 18.08 63.96 -4.76
CA GLY A 437 19.22 63.37 -4.04
C GLY A 437 19.54 61.95 -4.50
N TYR A 438 20.81 61.69 -4.82
CA TYR A 438 21.39 60.39 -5.22
C TYR A 438 20.96 59.23 -4.29
N ASP A 439 20.37 58.16 -4.87
CA ASP A 439 20.01 56.91 -4.16
C ASP A 439 21.04 55.80 -4.49
N PRO A 440 21.95 55.47 -3.56
CA PRO A 440 22.99 54.47 -3.78
C PRO A 440 22.47 53.01 -3.86
N TRP A 441 21.20 52.76 -3.56
CA TRP A 441 20.60 51.42 -3.53
C TRP A 441 19.61 51.16 -4.67
N ALA A 442 19.49 52.09 -5.62
CA ALA A 442 18.56 51.98 -6.76
C ALA A 442 18.75 50.69 -7.58
N LYS A 443 19.97 50.15 -7.62
CA LYS A 443 20.31 48.92 -8.35
C LYS A 443 19.96 47.62 -7.60
N SER A 444 19.64 47.70 -6.32
CA SER A 444 19.42 46.54 -5.44
C SER A 444 17.94 46.33 -5.07
N ARG A 445 17.05 47.27 -5.40
CA ARG A 445 15.60 47.13 -5.17
C ARG A 445 15.00 46.14 -6.18
N VAL A 446 14.77 44.91 -5.75
CA VAL A 446 13.91 43.98 -6.50
C VAL A 446 12.46 44.44 -6.34
N SER A 447 11.80 44.74 -7.45
CA SER A 447 10.39 45.12 -7.43
C SER A 447 9.53 43.98 -6.90
N ILE A 448 8.82 44.20 -5.80
CA ILE A 448 7.85 43.26 -5.20
C ILE A 448 6.77 42.84 -6.22
N SER A 449 6.50 43.66 -7.24
CA SER A 449 5.56 43.33 -8.33
C SER A 449 6.00 42.14 -9.21
N LYS A 450 7.25 41.67 -9.11
CA LYS A 450 7.76 40.50 -9.85
C LYS A 450 7.62 39.17 -9.09
N ILE A 451 7.06 39.19 -7.88
CA ILE A 451 6.83 37.97 -7.10
C ILE A 451 5.47 37.38 -7.49
N HIS A 452 5.45 36.45 -8.45
CA HIS A 452 4.24 35.71 -8.82
C HIS A 452 3.96 34.60 -7.81
N PHE A 453 2.91 34.76 -7.00
CA PHE A 453 2.28 33.67 -6.26
C PHE A 453 1.01 33.24 -7.00
N SER A 454 0.91 31.95 -7.39
CA SER A 454 -0.23 31.44 -8.17
C SER A 454 -1.52 31.49 -7.36
N SER A 455 -2.53 32.18 -7.90
CA SER A 455 -3.81 32.50 -7.26
C SER A 455 -4.94 31.48 -7.50
N SER A 456 -4.67 30.29 -8.03
CA SER A 456 -5.72 29.44 -8.62
C SER A 456 -6.48 28.48 -7.68
N ILE A 457 -6.35 28.57 -6.36
CA ILE A 457 -7.12 27.72 -5.41
C ILE A 457 -7.53 28.55 -4.18
N ALA A 458 -8.48 29.47 -4.35
CA ALA A 458 -8.87 30.40 -3.28
C ALA A 458 -10.28 30.16 -2.70
N ALA A 459 -11.25 29.65 -3.48
CA ALA A 459 -12.65 29.69 -3.07
C ALA A 459 -13.11 28.55 -2.13
N ALA A 460 -12.43 27.40 -2.12
CA ALA A 460 -12.77 26.29 -1.21
C ALA A 460 -12.00 26.33 0.12
N ASP A 461 -10.95 27.16 0.21
CA ASP A 461 -9.90 27.06 1.23
C ASP A 461 -10.02 28.14 2.34
N GLU A 462 -10.80 29.21 2.14
CA GLU A 462 -11.02 30.24 3.16
C GLU A 462 -11.82 29.72 4.38
N GLU A 463 -12.75 28.77 4.15
CA GLU A 463 -13.54 28.13 5.21
C GLU A 463 -12.69 27.19 6.08
N GLU A 464 -11.71 26.48 5.49
CA GLU A 464 -10.82 25.57 6.22
C GLU A 464 -9.82 26.34 7.11
N HIS A 465 -9.37 27.52 6.66
CA HIS A 465 -8.56 28.43 7.47
C HIS A 465 -9.34 29.01 8.66
N ALA A 466 -10.62 29.37 8.47
CA ALA A 466 -11.49 29.87 9.55
C ALA A 466 -11.77 28.84 10.65
N LEU A 467 -11.66 27.54 10.32
CA LEU A 467 -11.82 26.42 11.26
C LEU A 467 -10.58 26.12 12.09
N MET A 468 -9.38 26.54 11.66
CA MET A 468 -8.13 26.32 12.41
C MET A 468 -7.76 27.47 13.36
N VAL A 469 -8.35 28.64 13.17
CA VAL A 469 -8.09 29.85 13.98
C VAL A 469 -9.04 29.96 15.19
N LYS A 470 -9.99 29.02 15.34
CA LYS A 470 -10.84 28.87 16.52
C LYS A 470 -10.44 27.63 17.30
#